data_AF-A0A1A2KPP5-F1
#
_entry.id   AF-A0A1A2KPP5-F1
#
_cell.length_a   1.000
_cell.length_b   1.000
_cell.length_c   1.000
_cell.angle_alpha   90.00
_cell.angle_beta   90.00
_cell.angle_gamma   90.00
#
_symmetry.space_group_name_H-M   'P 1'
#
loop_
_entity.id
_entity.type
_entity.pdbx_description
1 polymer ?
#
loop_
_entity_poly.entity_id
_entity_poly.type
_entity_poly.pdbx_seq_one_letter_code
_entity_poly.pdbx_strand_id
1 'polypeptide(L)'
;MTEPHPDPTGRPDDVDTGFWLWTAALVLMVLGYLVDALTGSGSGAQRSITVVFSIMFLAVLASIVGAFLVLLRQGYRWARTVLTSGGLVAILHSVTSLLTGERQDAAAVGYAVTAIVGSVLIAGGLYLLYRKDADAFFTR
;
A
#
# COMPACT_ATOMS: atom_id res chain seq x y z
N MET A 1 -3.35 -19.02 27.67
CA MET A 1 -2.39 -17.93 27.97
C MET A 1 -1.11 -18.29 27.24
N THR A 2 -0.92 -17.77 26.03
CA THR A 2 0.33 -17.94 25.27
C THR A 2 1.28 -16.84 25.71
N GLU A 3 2.42 -17.23 26.27
CA GLU A 3 3.46 -16.29 26.70
C GLU A 3 3.95 -15.45 25.50
N PRO A 4 4.13 -14.13 25.66
CA PRO A 4 4.71 -13.31 24.60
C PRO A 4 6.17 -13.72 24.43
N HIS A 5 6.51 -14.23 23.25
CA HIS A 5 7.90 -14.52 22.89
C HIS A 5 8.65 -13.18 22.87
N PRO A 6 9.72 -13.00 23.68
CA PRO A 6 10.51 -11.78 23.62
C PRO A 6 11.26 -11.79 22.28
N ASP A 7 10.79 -10.99 21.33
CA ASP A 7 11.48 -10.80 20.06
C ASP A 7 12.89 -10.23 20.36
N PRO A 8 13.99 -10.83 19.87
CA PRO A 8 15.37 -10.43 20.19
C PRO A 8 15.71 -8.96 19.86
N THR A 9 14.83 -8.26 19.13
CA THR A 9 14.98 -6.84 18.78
C THR A 9 14.22 -5.87 19.70
N GLY A 10 13.41 -6.37 20.65
CA GLY A 10 12.56 -5.56 21.52
C GLY A 10 11.41 -4.85 20.79
N ARG A 11 11.11 -5.28 19.56
CA ARG A 11 10.09 -4.69 18.69
C ARG A 11 8.80 -5.51 18.74
N PRO A 12 7.62 -4.88 18.85
CA PRO A 12 6.35 -5.62 18.91
C PRO A 12 6.01 -6.33 17.60
N ASP A 13 5.48 -7.56 17.70
CA ASP A 13 5.01 -8.37 16.57
C ASP A 13 3.96 -7.65 15.70
N ASP A 14 3.16 -6.76 16.30
CA ASP A 14 2.15 -5.97 15.58
C ASP A 14 2.77 -4.99 14.58
N VAL A 15 3.97 -4.46 14.88
CA VAL A 15 4.70 -3.55 14.00
C VAL A 15 5.24 -4.31 12.79
N ASP A 16 5.76 -5.52 13.02
CA ASP A 16 6.21 -6.41 11.94
C ASP A 16 5.05 -6.86 11.06
N THR A 17 3.95 -7.28 11.68
CA THR A 17 2.76 -7.72 10.95
C THR A 17 2.18 -6.56 10.15
N GLY A 18 2.05 -5.37 10.74
CA GLY A 18 1.61 -4.16 10.05
C GLY A 18 2.52 -3.78 8.87
N PHE A 19 3.84 -3.87 9.04
CA PHE A 19 4.81 -3.66 7.97
C PHE A 19 4.60 -4.65 6.81
N TRP A 20 4.41 -5.94 7.10
CA TRP A 20 4.20 -6.95 6.07
C TRP A 20 2.88 -6.79 5.33
N LEU A 21 1.80 -6.45 6.04
CA LEU A 21 0.51 -6.15 5.42
C LEU A 21 0.61 -4.97 4.45
N TRP A 22 1.28 -3.89 4.87
CA TRP A 22 1.54 -2.74 4.01
C TRP A 22 2.43 -3.07 2.82
N THR A 23 3.48 -3.87 3.03
CA THR A 23 4.37 -4.31 1.95
C THR A 23 3.63 -5.15 0.92
N ALA A 24 2.80 -6.09 1.38
CA ALA A 24 1.95 -6.90 0.51
C ALA A 24 0.94 -6.04 -0.26
N ALA A 25 0.31 -5.06 0.42
CA ALA A 25 -0.61 -4.13 -0.22
C ALA A 25 0.06 -3.33 -1.34
N LEU A 26 1.26 -2.80 -1.07
CA LEU A 26 2.03 -2.02 -2.03
C LEU A 26 2.37 -2.86 -3.27
N VAL A 27 2.87 -4.08 -3.08
CA VAL A 27 3.19 -4.98 -4.21
C VAL A 27 1.92 -5.28 -5.02
N LEU A 28 0.82 -5.60 -4.34
CA LEU A 28 -0.43 -5.94 -5.00
C LEU A 28 -1.01 -4.77 -5.81
N MET A 29 -0.98 -3.56 -5.26
CA MET A 29 -1.46 -2.36 -5.96
C MET A 29 -0.57 -1.96 -7.13
N VAL A 30 0.76 -2.09 -6.98
CA VAL A 30 1.71 -1.86 -8.09
C VAL A 30 1.46 -2.84 -9.24
N LEU A 31 1.25 -4.13 -8.94
CA LEU A 31 0.91 -5.12 -9.95
C LEU A 31 -0.43 -4.82 -10.63
N GLY A 32 -1.46 -4.47 -9.87
CA GLY A 32 -2.77 -4.08 -10.40
C GLY A 32 -2.66 -2.89 -11.36
N TYR A 33 -1.89 -1.87 -10.98
CA TYR A 33 -1.66 -0.71 -11.84
C TYR A 33 -0.87 -1.05 -13.11
N LEU A 34 0.17 -1.89 -13.00
CA LEU A 34 0.95 -2.32 -14.17
C LEU A 34 0.09 -3.09 -15.17
N VAL A 35 -0.77 -4.01 -14.69
CA VAL A 35 -1.71 -4.73 -15.56
C VAL A 35 -2.66 -3.75 -16.24
N ASP A 36 -3.27 -2.82 -15.51
CA ASP A 36 -4.18 -1.81 -16.08
C ASP A 36 -3.48 -0.93 -17.13
N ALA A 37 -2.27 -0.44 -16.83
CA ALA A 37 -1.47 0.39 -17.73
C ALA A 37 -1.06 -0.35 -19.02
N LEU A 38 -0.68 -1.63 -18.91
CA LEU A 38 -0.21 -2.44 -20.03
C LEU A 38 -1.35 -3.03 -20.88
N THR A 39 -2.52 -3.27 -20.30
CA THR A 39 -3.67 -3.88 -20.99
C THR A 39 -4.68 -2.88 -21.53
N GLY A 40 -4.63 -1.62 -21.14
CA GLY A 40 -5.62 -0.65 -21.59
C GLY A 40 -5.63 -0.46 -23.12
N SER A 41 -6.81 -0.13 -23.65
CA SER A 41 -7.05 0.00 -25.08
C SER A 41 -6.61 1.35 -25.65
N GLY A 42 -5.58 1.38 -26.50
CA GLY A 42 -5.19 2.54 -27.29
C GLY A 42 -3.81 2.35 -27.93
N SER A 43 -3.59 2.94 -29.11
CA SER A 43 -2.32 2.84 -29.85
C SER A 43 -1.82 4.24 -30.22
N GLY A 44 -0.50 4.47 -30.13
CA GLY A 44 0.15 5.73 -30.54
C GLY A 44 1.22 6.24 -29.58
N ALA A 45 2.07 7.15 -30.08
CA ALA A 45 3.20 7.73 -29.34
C ALA A 45 2.76 8.46 -28.06
N GLN A 46 1.67 9.21 -28.11
CA GLN A 46 1.13 9.93 -26.94
C GLN A 46 0.77 8.99 -25.79
N ARG A 47 0.17 7.82 -26.09
CA ARG A 47 -0.13 6.82 -25.06
C ARG A 47 1.14 6.21 -24.47
N SER A 48 2.13 5.87 -25.31
CA SER A 48 3.39 5.31 -24.82
C SER A 48 4.12 6.27 -23.88
N ILE A 49 4.09 7.57 -24.18
CA ILE A 49 4.65 8.62 -23.31
C ILE A 49 3.91 8.66 -21.97
N THR A 50 2.58 8.68 -21.98
CA THR A 50 1.78 8.67 -20.73
C THR A 50 2.08 7.44 -19.89
N VAL A 51 2.14 6.24 -20.49
CA VAL A 51 2.45 5.00 -19.76
C VAL A 51 3.84 5.06 -19.10
N VAL A 52 4.85 5.56 -19.80
CA VAL A 52 6.20 5.71 -19.25
C VAL A 52 6.21 6.66 -18.05
N PHE A 53 5.60 7.85 -18.17
CA PHE A 53 5.50 8.80 -17.06
C PHE A 53 4.72 8.24 -15.88
N SER A 54 3.62 7.54 -16.14
CA SER A 54 2.82 6.84 -15.14
C SER A 54 3.61 5.79 -14.37
N ILE A 55 4.36 4.93 -15.06
CA ILE A 55 5.19 3.88 -14.43
C ILE A 55 6.32 4.51 -13.62
N MET A 56 6.96 5.56 -14.15
CA MET A 56 8.00 6.29 -13.43
C MET A 56 7.46 6.92 -12.15
N PHE A 57 6.31 7.59 -12.23
CA PHE A 57 5.64 8.16 -11.06
C PHE A 57 5.27 7.09 -10.03
N LEU A 58 4.71 5.95 -10.48
CA LEU A 58 4.39 4.81 -9.63
C LEU A 58 5.62 4.29 -8.90
N ALA A 59 6.74 4.13 -9.61
CA ALA A 59 7.99 3.63 -9.03
C ALA A 59 8.55 4.57 -7.95
N VAL A 60 8.50 5.89 -8.20
CA VAL A 60 8.90 6.91 -7.22
C VAL A 60 7.99 6.86 -6.00
N LEU A 61 6.66 6.83 -6.19
CA LEU A 61 5.70 6.78 -5.10
C LEU A 61 5.85 5.50 -4.28
N ALA A 62 6.01 4.34 -4.92
CA ALA A 62 6.25 3.06 -4.26
C ALA A 62 7.56 3.09 -3.43
N SER A 63 8.62 3.70 -3.96
CA SER A 63 9.88 3.85 -3.24
C SER A 63 9.74 4.73 -2.01
N ILE A 64 8.97 5.83 -2.11
CA ILE A 64 8.67 6.73 -0.98
C ILE A 64 7.90 5.98 0.11
N VAL A 65 6.85 5.24 -0.25
CA VAL A 65 6.06 4.45 0.72
C VAL A 65 6.94 3.37 1.35
N GLY A 66 7.77 2.67 0.57
CA GLY A 66 8.74 1.70 1.07
C GLY A 66 9.71 2.31 2.09
N ALA A 67 10.22 3.52 1.81
CA ALA A 67 11.07 4.25 2.75
C ALA A 67 10.34 4.56 4.07
N PHE A 68 9.08 5.03 4.01
CA PHE A 68 8.28 5.27 5.22
C PHE A 68 7.97 4.00 6.00
N LEU A 69 7.78 2.86 5.34
CA LEU A 69 7.63 1.57 6.02
C LEU A 69 8.91 1.17 6.77
N VAL A 70 10.09 1.44 6.20
CA VAL A 70 11.36 1.22 6.89
C VAL A 70 11.53 2.16 8.09
N LEU A 71 11.18 3.44 7.95
CA LEU A 71 11.16 4.41 9.05
C LEU A 71 10.20 3.97 10.17
N LEU A 72 9.05 3.41 9.79
CA LEU A 72 8.10 2.84 10.74
C LEU A 72 8.72 1.67 11.50
N ARG A 73 9.48 0.82 10.81
CA ARG A 73 10.26 -0.28 11.42
C ARG A 73 11.32 0.21 12.42
N GLN A 74 11.76 1.47 12.29
CA GLN A 74 12.75 2.12 13.16
C GLN A 74 12.14 2.88 14.35
N GLY A 75 10.80 2.90 14.48
CA GLY A 75 10.11 3.52 15.61
C GLY A 75 9.78 5.01 15.45
N TYR A 76 9.75 5.53 14.22
CA TYR A 76 9.34 6.92 13.94
C TYR A 76 7.81 7.09 13.95
N ARG A 77 7.29 7.96 14.82
CA ARG A 77 5.85 8.24 14.98
C ARG A 77 5.22 8.92 13.76
N TRP A 78 5.94 9.85 13.16
CA TRP A 78 5.44 10.65 12.02
C TRP A 78 5.29 9.82 10.74
N ALA A 79 6.02 8.71 10.61
CA ALA A 79 5.82 7.78 9.51
C ALA A 79 4.38 7.22 9.52
N ARG A 80 3.80 7.00 10.70
CA ARG A 80 2.42 6.51 10.83
C ARG A 80 1.40 7.50 10.31
N THR A 81 1.54 8.80 10.60
CA THR A 81 0.56 9.80 10.13
C THR A 81 0.62 9.97 8.62
N VAL A 82 1.82 9.94 8.03
CA VAL A 82 2.02 9.98 6.57
C VAL A 82 1.48 8.73 5.89
N LEU A 83 1.74 7.54 6.44
CA LEU A 83 1.17 6.29 5.90
C LEU A 83 -0.35 6.26 6.06
N THR A 84 -0.90 6.81 7.14
CA THR A 84 -2.34 6.90 7.33
C THR A 84 -3.01 7.79 6.28
N SER A 85 -2.47 8.99 6.07
CA SER A 85 -3.02 9.91 5.07
C SER A 85 -2.88 9.34 3.65
N GLY A 86 -1.70 8.81 3.30
CA GLY A 86 -1.45 8.17 2.01
C GLY A 86 -2.34 6.94 1.77
N GLY A 87 -2.50 6.10 2.78
CA GLY A 87 -3.36 4.92 2.74
C GLY A 87 -4.83 5.28 2.54
N LEU A 88 -5.33 6.31 3.24
CA LEU A 88 -6.70 6.78 3.07
C LEU A 88 -6.95 7.31 1.65
N VAL A 89 -6.02 8.09 1.10
CA VAL A 89 -6.10 8.59 -0.28
C VAL A 89 -6.12 7.42 -1.27
N ALA A 90 -5.29 6.41 -1.06
CA ALA A 90 -5.25 5.22 -1.91
C ALA A 90 -6.57 4.43 -1.89
N ILE A 91 -7.18 4.28 -0.71
CA ILE A 91 -8.50 3.62 -0.55
C ILE A 91 -9.58 4.43 -1.28
N LEU A 92 -9.64 5.75 -1.05
CA LEU A 92 -10.64 6.61 -1.70
C LEU A 92 -10.49 6.62 -3.22
N HIS A 93 -9.25 6.66 -3.72
CA HIS A 93 -8.97 6.55 -5.14
C HIS A 93 -9.44 5.20 -5.71
N SER A 94 -9.15 4.10 -5.00
CA SER A 94 -9.58 2.76 -5.39
C SER A 94 -11.10 2.66 -5.49
N VAL A 95 -11.82 3.14 -4.47
CA VAL A 95 -13.29 3.15 -4.45
C VAL A 95 -13.83 4.01 -5.59
N THR A 96 -13.26 5.19 -5.82
CA THR A 96 -13.70 6.07 -6.91
C THR A 96 -13.48 5.40 -8.27
N SER A 97 -12.30 4.81 -8.49
CA SER A 97 -11.95 4.12 -9.74
C SER A 97 -12.82 2.89 -9.99
N LEU A 98 -13.28 2.20 -8.94
CA LEU A 98 -14.23 1.11 -9.04
C LEU A 98 -15.62 1.59 -9.47
N LEU A 99 -16.04 2.76 -9.01
CA LEU A 99 -17.37 3.32 -9.31
C LEU A 99 -17.45 4.01 -10.67
N THR A 100 -16.33 4.53 -11.19
CA THR A 100 -16.30 5.33 -12.42
C THR A 100 -15.59 4.65 -13.60
N GLY A 101 -14.91 3.52 -13.38
CA GLY A 101 -14.07 2.88 -14.40
C GLY A 101 -14.86 2.05 -15.40
N GLU A 102 -15.05 2.56 -16.62
CA GLU A 102 -15.37 1.72 -17.79
C GLU A 102 -14.10 0.99 -18.26
N ARG A 103 -13.91 -0.27 -17.84
CA ARG A 103 -12.76 -1.12 -18.19
C ARG A 103 -13.22 -2.36 -18.97
N GLN A 104 -12.36 -2.88 -19.87
CA GLN A 104 -12.58 -4.19 -20.50
C GLN A 104 -12.60 -5.30 -19.44
N ASP A 105 -13.57 -6.23 -19.55
CA ASP A 105 -14.02 -7.12 -18.48
C ASP A 105 -12.92 -7.85 -17.69
N ALA A 106 -11.87 -8.36 -18.36
CA ALA A 106 -10.82 -9.11 -17.69
C ALA A 106 -9.85 -8.23 -16.87
N ALA A 107 -9.50 -7.04 -17.37
CA ALA A 107 -8.64 -6.09 -16.67
C ALA A 107 -9.39 -5.41 -15.51
N ALA A 108 -10.71 -5.22 -15.67
CA ALA A 108 -11.59 -4.69 -14.63
C ALA A 108 -11.58 -5.58 -13.37
N VAL A 109 -11.69 -6.90 -13.55
CA VAL A 109 -11.69 -7.86 -12.43
C VAL A 109 -10.34 -7.89 -11.72
N GLY A 110 -9.23 -7.91 -12.47
CA GLY A 110 -7.88 -7.90 -11.89
C GLY A 110 -7.58 -6.63 -11.09
N TYR A 111 -7.96 -5.47 -11.63
CA TYR A 111 -7.87 -4.21 -10.89
C TYR A 111 -8.77 -4.21 -9.65
N ALA A 112 -10.00 -4.71 -9.77
CA ALA A 112 -10.93 -4.69 -8.64
C ALA A 112 -10.47 -5.55 -7.47
N VAL A 113 -9.97 -6.76 -7.73
CA VAL A 113 -9.43 -7.65 -6.69
C VAL A 113 -8.22 -7.01 -6.02
N THR A 114 -7.28 -6.48 -6.80
CA THR A 114 -6.06 -5.84 -6.25
C THR A 114 -6.38 -4.58 -5.45
N ALA A 115 -7.34 -3.78 -5.90
CA ALA A 115 -7.80 -2.57 -5.22
C ALA A 115 -8.50 -2.88 -3.88
N ILE A 116 -9.41 -3.85 -3.86
CA ILE A 116 -10.15 -4.26 -2.66
C ILE A 116 -9.19 -4.89 -1.64
N VAL A 117 -8.42 -5.89 -2.06
CA VAL A 117 -7.50 -6.60 -1.16
C VAL A 117 -6.40 -5.65 -0.67
N GLY A 118 -5.86 -4.80 -1.55
CA GLY A 118 -4.90 -3.75 -1.16
C GLY A 118 -5.47 -2.79 -0.12
N SER A 119 -6.72 -2.36 -0.29
CA SER A 119 -7.39 -1.48 0.67
C SER A 119 -7.58 -2.14 2.04
N VAL A 120 -7.97 -3.43 2.07
CA VAL A 120 -8.14 -4.20 3.32
C VAL A 120 -6.80 -4.39 4.02
N LEU A 121 -5.74 -4.71 3.28
CA LEU A 121 -4.38 -4.85 3.83
C LEU A 121 -3.86 -3.53 4.42
N ILE A 122 -4.08 -2.40 3.73
CA ILE A 122 -3.74 -1.06 4.24
C ILE A 122 -4.49 -0.79 5.54
N ALA A 123 -5.80 -1.02 5.59
CA ALA A 123 -6.63 -0.78 6.77
C ALA A 123 -6.22 -1.70 7.94
N GLY A 124 -5.97 -2.98 7.67
CA GLY A 124 -5.51 -3.95 8.67
C GLY A 124 -4.14 -3.58 9.24
N GLY A 125 -3.21 -3.18 8.37
CA GLY A 125 -1.91 -2.65 8.80
C GLY A 125 -2.06 -1.40 9.66
N LEU A 126 -2.94 -0.47 9.27
CA LEU A 126 -3.21 0.74 10.06
C LEU A 126 -3.75 0.41 11.46
N TYR A 127 -4.70 -0.51 11.54
CA TYR A 127 -5.32 -0.91 12.80
C TYR A 127 -4.28 -1.50 13.78
N LEU A 128 -3.41 -2.39 13.30
CA LEU A 128 -2.33 -2.97 14.12
C LEU A 128 -1.35 -1.91 14.62
N LEU A 129 -1.07 -0.89 13.80
CA LEU A 129 -0.14 0.19 14.16
C LEU A 129 -0.67 1.12 15.26
N TYR A 130 -1.99 1.17 15.49
CA TYR A 130 -2.62 1.95 16.56
C TYR A 130 -2.88 1.13 17.84
N ARG A 131 -2.45 -0.13 17.89
CA ARG A 131 -2.55 -0.93 19.12
C ARG A 131 -1.57 -0.41 20.17
N LYS A 132 -1.95 -0.52 21.45
CA LYS A 132 -1.17 -0.01 22.60
C LYS A 132 0.28 -0.49 22.62
N ASP A 133 0.52 -1.74 22.23
CA ASP A 133 1.87 -2.32 22.20
C ASP A 133 2.73 -1.67 21.11
N ALA A 134 2.15 -1.38 19.95
CA ALA A 134 2.80 -0.65 18.87
C ALA A 134 3.02 0.82 19.25
N ASP A 135 2.04 1.50 19.85
CA ASP A 135 2.14 2.89 20.32
C ASP A 135 3.31 3.13 21.28
N ALA A 136 3.58 2.17 22.16
CA ALA A 136 4.69 2.24 23.09
C ALA A 136 6.06 2.17 22.40
N PHE A 137 6.16 1.49 21.25
CA PHE A 137 7.40 1.33 20.48
C PHE A 137 7.79 2.60 19.72
N PHE A 138 6.83 3.34 19.18
CA PHE A 138 7.15 4.59 18.51
C PHE A 138 7.48 5.65 19.55
N THR A 139 8.73 6.11 19.60
CA THR A 139 9.21 7.09 20.59
C THR A 139 10.00 8.22 19.96
N ARG A 140 10.34 8.09 18.67
CA ARG A 140 11.11 9.04 17.86
C ARG A 140 10.19 9.81 16.92
#